data_AF-A0A2T4TZB6-F1
#
_entry.id   AF-A0A2T4TZB6-F1
#
_cell.length_a   1.000
_cell.length_b   1.000
_cell.length_c   1.000
_cell.angle_alpha   90.00
_cell.angle_beta   90.00
_cell.angle_gamma   90.00
#
_symmetry.space_group_name_H-M   'P 1'
#
loop_
_entity.id
_entity.type
_entity.pdbx_description
1 polymer ?
#
loop_
_entity_poly.entity_id
_entity_poly.type
_entity_poly.pdbx_seq_one_letter_code
_entity_poly.pdbx_strand_id
1 'polypeptide(L)'
;MFRAAKTDYDGGYIFNLETAISGEIFGDFVGLAKRSLAEGHKDVAAVLACAALEDVLKRFAARHRIDTADRSMQDVVNALKAKGLVGGAQKTLLGTMPKIRDYAMHAEWTKIDPADVSSVIGFVEQFLISHFS
;
A
#
# COMPACT_ATOMS: atom_id res chain seq x y z
N MET A 1 -12.09 -35.94 -7.09
CA MET A 1 -12.75 -34.63 -7.30
C MET A 1 -13.17 -33.92 -6.01
N PHE A 2 -13.61 -34.61 -4.94
CA PHE A 2 -14.05 -33.94 -3.69
C PHE A 2 -12.95 -33.28 -2.83
N ARG A 3 -11.67 -33.70 -2.91
CA ARG A 3 -10.59 -33.04 -2.16
C ARG A 3 -10.22 -31.67 -2.72
N ALA A 4 -10.18 -31.53 -4.05
CA ALA A 4 -9.86 -30.26 -4.70
C ALA A 4 -10.94 -29.20 -4.42
N ALA A 5 -12.23 -29.57 -4.50
CA ALA A 5 -13.32 -28.66 -4.18
C ALA A 5 -13.32 -28.21 -2.71
N LYS A 6 -12.88 -29.07 -1.78
CA LYS A 6 -12.75 -28.71 -0.36
C LYS A 6 -11.57 -27.78 -0.11
N THR A 7 -10.42 -28.02 -0.76
CA THR A 7 -9.25 -27.15 -0.67
C THR A 7 -9.49 -25.78 -1.31
N ASP A 8 -10.21 -25.72 -2.44
CA ASP A 8 -10.63 -24.46 -3.06
C ASP A 8 -11.68 -23.72 -2.21
N TYR A 9 -12.58 -24.44 -1.55
CA TYR A 9 -13.59 -23.86 -0.65
C TYR A 9 -12.97 -23.32 0.64
N ASP A 10 -12.13 -24.10 1.31
CA ASP A 10 -11.42 -23.68 2.52
C ASP A 10 -10.40 -22.58 2.19
N GLY A 11 -9.71 -22.67 1.05
CA GLY A 11 -8.79 -21.65 0.55
C GLY A 11 -9.49 -20.35 0.17
N GLY A 12 -10.67 -20.42 -0.47
CA GLY A 12 -11.49 -19.25 -0.80
C GLY A 12 -12.09 -18.58 0.43
N TYR A 13 -12.52 -19.34 1.44
CA TYR A 13 -13.08 -18.80 2.67
C TYR A 13 -12.00 -18.17 3.58
N ILE A 14 -10.84 -18.82 3.72
CA ILE A 14 -9.68 -18.27 4.43
C ILE A 14 -9.15 -17.03 3.71
N PHE A 15 -9.05 -17.05 2.38
CA PHE A 15 -8.64 -15.90 1.59
C PHE A 15 -9.63 -14.73 1.72
N ASN A 16 -10.94 -15.00 1.71
CA ASN A 16 -11.96 -13.98 1.92
C ASN A 16 -11.93 -13.42 3.33
N LEU A 17 -11.66 -14.25 4.34
CA LEU A 17 -11.53 -13.84 5.74
C LEU A 17 -10.25 -13.02 5.98
N GLU A 18 -9.10 -13.43 5.44
CA GLU A 18 -7.87 -12.63 5.45
C GLU A 18 -8.05 -11.32 4.69
N THR A 19 -8.80 -11.33 3.58
CA THR A 19 -9.13 -10.13 2.80
C THR A 19 -10.05 -9.20 3.59
N ALA A 20 -11.04 -9.72 4.31
CA ALA A 20 -11.96 -8.95 5.15
C ALA A 20 -11.27 -8.39 6.42
N ILE A 21 -10.52 -9.21 7.15
CA ILE A 21 -9.73 -8.80 8.33
C ILE A 21 -8.67 -7.78 7.92
N SER A 22 -8.02 -8.00 6.78
CA SER A 22 -7.14 -7.00 6.20
C SER A 22 -7.89 -5.71 5.92
N GLY A 23 -9.04 -5.74 5.25
CA GLY A 23 -9.84 -4.56 4.93
C GLY A 23 -10.18 -3.70 6.16
N GLU A 24 -10.44 -4.35 7.30
CA GLU A 24 -10.72 -3.69 8.58
C GLU A 24 -9.46 -2.99 9.15
N ILE A 25 -8.29 -3.65 9.08
CA ILE A 25 -6.99 -3.07 9.50
C ILE A 25 -6.47 -2.01 8.50
N PHE A 26 -6.85 -2.08 7.21
CA PHE A 26 -6.44 -1.11 6.17
C PHE A 26 -7.17 0.22 6.25
N GLY A 27 -8.47 0.19 6.56
CA GLY A 27 -9.21 1.39 6.89
C GLY A 27 -8.56 2.13 8.06
N ASP A 28 -7.98 1.38 9.00
CA ASP A 28 -7.31 1.93 10.16
C ASP A 28 -6.01 2.67 9.83
N PHE A 29 -5.08 2.15 9.01
CA PHE A 29 -3.82 2.89 8.80
C PHE A 29 -3.99 4.19 8.00
N VAL A 30 -4.80 4.20 6.94
CA VAL A 30 -5.04 5.42 6.17
C VAL A 30 -5.88 6.41 6.98
N GLY A 31 -6.88 5.93 7.72
CA GLY A 31 -7.69 6.74 8.62
C GLY A 31 -6.87 7.35 9.77
N LEU A 32 -6.02 6.55 10.41
CA LEU A 32 -5.10 7.00 11.47
C LEU A 32 -4.05 7.97 10.93
N ALA A 33 -3.53 7.74 9.72
CA ALA A 33 -2.60 8.68 9.08
C ALA A 33 -3.25 10.05 8.86
N LYS A 34 -4.49 10.07 8.33
CA LYS A 34 -5.27 11.31 8.13
C LYS A 34 -5.52 12.04 9.44
N ARG A 35 -5.96 11.31 10.47
CA ARG A 35 -6.22 11.89 11.79
C ARG A 35 -4.95 12.45 12.41
N SER A 36 -3.87 11.68 12.40
CA SER A 36 -2.57 12.11 12.93
C SER A 36 -2.08 13.37 12.22
N LEU A 37 -2.23 13.44 10.90
CA LEU A 37 -1.82 14.61 10.12
C LEU A 37 -2.68 15.84 10.47
N ALA A 38 -4.00 15.67 10.60
CA ALA A 38 -4.92 16.74 10.98
C ALA A 38 -4.64 17.28 12.40
N GLU A 39 -4.17 16.42 13.30
CA GLU A 39 -3.75 16.78 14.67
C GLU A 39 -2.33 17.37 14.73
N GLY A 40 -1.62 17.49 13.59
CA GLY A 40 -0.26 18.04 13.52
C GLY A 40 0.85 17.02 13.80
N HIS A 41 0.52 15.75 14.01
CA HIS A 41 1.46 14.65 14.20
C HIS A 41 2.00 14.13 12.85
N LYS A 42 2.74 14.99 12.14
CA LYS A 42 3.28 14.72 10.79
C LYS A 42 4.06 13.41 10.72
N ASP A 43 4.96 13.16 11.67
CA ASP A 43 5.88 12.02 11.60
C ASP A 43 5.13 10.69 11.78
N VAL A 44 4.17 10.66 12.70
CA VAL A 44 3.26 9.52 12.89
C VAL A 44 2.44 9.27 11.62
N ALA A 45 1.87 10.34 11.06
CA ALA A 45 1.11 10.24 9.81
C ALA A 45 1.97 9.73 8.65
N ALA A 46 3.23 10.17 8.55
CA ALA A 46 4.17 9.73 7.52
C ALA A 46 4.42 8.22 7.60
N VAL A 47 4.70 7.70 8.80
CA VAL A 47 4.94 6.27 9.02
C VAL A 47 3.70 5.45 8.65
N LEU A 48 2.52 5.85 9.14
CA LEU A 48 1.26 5.14 8.86
C LEU A 48 0.91 5.15 7.37
N ALA A 49 1.01 6.31 6.71
CA ALA A 49 0.72 6.45 5.29
C ALA A 49 1.69 5.62 4.42
N CYS A 50 2.98 5.63 4.76
CA CYS A 50 3.99 4.89 4.01
C CYS A 50 3.92 3.38 4.24
N ALA A 51 3.52 2.94 5.44
CA ALA A 51 3.22 1.52 5.71
C ALA A 51 2.01 1.04 4.89
N ALA A 52 0.93 1.83 4.85
CA ALA A 52 -0.23 1.54 4.02
C ALA A 52 0.10 1.50 2.52
N LEU A 53 0.95 2.43 2.05
CA LEU A 53 1.46 2.44 0.68
C LEU A 53 2.24 1.16 0.34
N GLU A 54 3.18 0.76 1.20
CA GLU A 54 3.99 -0.43 0.97
C GLU A 54 3.13 -1.69 0.88
N ASP A 55 2.24 -1.84 1.85
CA ASP A 55 1.36 -2.99 1.87
C ASP A 55 0.45 -3.03 0.62
N VAL A 56 -0.25 -1.93 0.29
CA VAL A 56 -1.21 -1.94 -0.83
C VAL A 56 -0.52 -2.28 -2.16
N LEU A 57 0.69 -1.76 -2.39
CA LEU A 57 1.45 -2.07 -3.60
C LEU A 57 1.95 -3.51 -3.61
N LYS A 58 2.42 -4.04 -2.48
CA LYS A 58 2.87 -5.44 -2.38
C LYS A 58 1.71 -6.42 -2.58
N ARG A 59 0.53 -6.15 -2.01
CA ARG A 59 -0.67 -6.96 -2.23
C ARG A 59 -1.14 -6.91 -3.68
N PHE A 60 -1.12 -5.74 -4.28
CA PHE A 60 -1.46 -5.58 -5.69
C PHE A 60 -0.49 -6.36 -6.57
N ALA A 61 0.81 -6.26 -6.31
CA ALA A 61 1.83 -7.06 -6.97
C ALA A 61 1.59 -8.57 -6.81
N ALA A 62 1.29 -9.03 -5.59
CA ALA A 62 0.99 -10.43 -5.29
C ALA A 62 -0.24 -10.95 -6.08
N ARG A 63 -1.32 -10.15 -6.18
CA ARG A 63 -2.50 -10.47 -7.00
C ARG A 63 -2.15 -10.68 -8.47
N HIS A 64 -1.13 -9.99 -8.96
CA HIS A 64 -0.59 -10.12 -10.32
C HIS A 64 0.60 -11.09 -10.42
N ARG A 65 0.80 -11.94 -9.40
CA ARG A 65 1.87 -12.97 -9.34
C ARG A 65 3.28 -12.38 -9.51
N ILE A 66 3.47 -11.16 -9.03
CA ILE A 66 4.77 -10.52 -8.92
C ILE A 66 5.28 -10.81 -7.52
N ASP A 67 6.38 -11.55 -7.42
CA ASP A 67 7.05 -11.76 -6.14
C ASP A 67 7.65 -10.45 -5.64
N THR A 68 7.37 -10.13 -4.39
CA THR A 68 7.86 -8.92 -3.70
C THR A 68 8.61 -9.25 -2.42
N ALA A 69 8.82 -10.54 -2.11
CA ALA A 69 9.61 -10.94 -0.95
C ALA A 69 11.03 -10.37 -1.06
N ASP A 70 11.52 -9.77 0.02
CA ASP A 70 12.85 -9.15 0.14
C ASP A 70 13.18 -8.08 -0.93
N ARG A 71 12.17 -7.54 -1.61
CA ARG A 71 12.35 -6.47 -2.60
C ARG A 71 12.19 -5.10 -1.97
N SER A 72 13.01 -4.16 -2.43
CA SER A 72 12.85 -2.75 -2.07
C SER A 72 11.53 -2.22 -2.63
N MET A 73 11.01 -1.17 -2.00
CA MET A 73 9.79 -0.52 -2.49
C MET A 73 9.97 0.04 -3.91
N GLN A 74 11.18 0.48 -4.24
CA GLN A 74 11.53 0.93 -5.59
C GLN A 74 11.42 -0.22 -6.61
N ASP A 75 11.88 -1.42 -6.27
CA ASP A 75 11.78 -2.61 -7.13
C ASP A 75 10.34 -3.05 -7.35
N VAL A 76 9.51 -3.01 -6.29
CA VAL A 76 8.07 -3.30 -6.39
C VAL A 76 7.40 -2.34 -7.37
N VAL A 77 7.63 -1.03 -7.21
CA VAL A 77 7.08 -0.01 -8.11
C VAL A 77 7.57 -0.21 -9.55
N ASN A 78 8.85 -0.51 -9.75
CA ASN A 78 9.41 -0.75 -11.07
C ASN A 78 8.79 -1.99 -11.73
N ALA A 79 8.57 -3.07 -10.98
CA ALA A 79 7.92 -4.28 -11.47
C ALA A 79 6.46 -4.02 -11.90
N LEU A 80 5.71 -3.27 -11.09
CA LEU A 80 4.34 -2.85 -11.43
C LEU A 80 4.30 -2.01 -12.71
N LYS A 81 5.24 -1.05 -12.85
CA LYS A 81 5.39 -0.21 -14.05
C LYS A 81 5.73 -1.05 -15.28
N ALA A 82 6.68 -1.98 -15.16
CA ALA A 82 7.12 -2.83 -16.26
C ALA A 82 6.02 -3.76 -16.77
N LYS A 83 5.11 -4.19 -15.87
CA LYS A 83 3.93 -4.99 -16.22
C LYS A 83 2.74 -4.17 -16.72
N GLY A 84 2.87 -2.84 -16.79
CA GLY A 84 1.79 -1.94 -17.22
C GLY A 84 0.61 -1.86 -16.23
N LEU A 85 0.80 -2.32 -14.99
CA LEU A 85 -0.26 -2.35 -13.97
C LEU A 85 -0.47 -0.99 -13.31
N VAL A 86 0.52 -0.09 -13.43
CA VAL A 86 0.42 1.32 -13.04
C VAL A 86 0.86 2.19 -14.21
N GLY A 87 0.00 3.13 -14.59
CA GLY A 87 0.17 3.95 -15.79
C GLY A 87 -0.23 5.41 -15.57
N GLY A 88 0.08 6.27 -16.56
CA GLY A 88 -0.31 7.68 -16.55
C GLY A 88 0.03 8.41 -15.26
N ALA A 89 -0.97 9.03 -14.63
CA ALA A 89 -0.82 9.78 -13.39
C ALA A 89 -0.27 8.93 -12.23
N GLN A 90 -0.66 7.66 -12.10
CA GLN A 90 -0.16 6.76 -11.05
C GLN A 90 1.36 6.54 -11.17
N LYS A 91 1.86 6.42 -12.40
CA LYS A 91 3.29 6.22 -12.67
C LYS A 91 4.13 7.42 -12.19
N THR A 92 3.62 8.64 -12.43
CA THR A 92 4.26 9.90 -12.03
C THR A 92 4.27 10.04 -10.50
N LEU A 93 3.12 9.82 -9.86
CA LEU A 93 2.98 9.90 -8.40
C LEU A 93 3.89 8.89 -7.68
N LEU A 94 3.92 7.65 -8.16
CA LEU A 94 4.83 6.60 -7.64
C LEU A 94 6.32 6.89 -7.91
N GLY A 95 6.68 7.94 -8.65
CA GLY A 95 8.07 8.31 -8.88
C GLY A 95 8.79 8.79 -7.63
N THR A 96 8.08 9.42 -6.69
CA THR A 96 8.67 10.05 -5.50
C THR A 96 8.34 9.30 -4.21
N MET A 97 7.26 8.54 -4.18
CA MET A 97 6.73 7.90 -2.97
C MET A 97 7.68 6.87 -2.32
N PRO A 98 8.46 6.05 -3.05
CA PRO A 98 9.45 5.18 -2.41
C PRO A 98 10.47 5.95 -1.56
N LYS A 99 10.88 7.12 -2.04
CA LYS A 99 11.83 7.99 -1.34
C LYS A 99 11.21 8.62 -0.09
N ILE A 100 9.97 9.07 -0.16
CA ILE A 100 9.21 9.57 1.02
C ILE A 100 9.08 8.45 2.07
N ARG A 101 8.76 7.23 1.62
CA ARG A 101 8.68 6.05 2.48
C ARG A 101 10.02 5.75 3.15
N ASP A 102 11.13 5.81 2.43
CA ASP A 102 12.44 5.58 3.01
C ASP A 102 12.79 6.65 4.05
N TYR A 103 12.49 7.92 3.78
CA TYR A 103 12.66 8.97 4.79
C TYR A 103 11.83 8.70 6.05
N ALA A 104 10.58 8.27 5.90
CA ALA A 104 9.71 7.98 7.04
C ALA A 104 10.21 6.77 7.86
N MET A 105 10.65 5.70 7.19
CA MET A 105 11.10 4.47 7.86
C MET A 105 12.50 4.59 8.49
N HIS A 106 13.28 5.58 8.09
CA HIS A 106 14.60 5.88 8.65
C HIS A 106 14.61 7.15 9.53
N ALA A 107 13.44 7.67 9.89
CA ALA A 107 13.27 8.83 10.75
C ALA A 107 13.95 10.12 10.25
N GLU A 108 14.04 10.31 8.93
CA GLU A 108 14.59 11.52 8.31
C GLU A 108 13.55 12.66 8.21
N TRP A 109 12.95 13.05 9.34
CA TRP A 109 11.76 13.92 9.41
C TRP A 109 11.93 15.31 8.78
N THR A 110 13.16 15.81 8.69
CA THR A 110 13.48 17.11 8.09
C THR A 110 13.38 17.09 6.56
N LYS A 111 13.28 15.90 5.95
CA LYS A 111 13.16 15.70 4.50
C LYS A 111 11.72 15.43 4.03
N ILE A 112 10.75 15.51 4.94
CA ILE A 112 9.34 15.21 4.69
C ILE A 112 8.51 16.38 5.17
N ASP A 113 7.65 16.91 4.32
CA ASP A 113 6.69 17.94 4.70
C ASP A 113 5.26 17.38 4.79
N PRO A 114 4.33 18.05 5.50
CA PRO A 114 2.93 17.61 5.59
C PRO A 114 2.24 17.40 4.23
N ALA A 115 2.66 18.15 3.20
CA ALA A 115 2.17 17.99 1.84
C ALA A 115 2.60 16.65 1.21
N ASP A 116 3.83 16.19 1.48
CA ASP A 116 4.31 14.88 1.04
C ASP A 116 3.46 13.77 1.65
N VAL A 117 3.21 13.85 2.96
CA VAL A 117 2.36 12.89 3.68
C VAL A 117 0.94 12.88 3.12
N SER A 118 0.36 14.06 2.90
CA SER A 118 -0.96 14.21 2.27
C SER A 118 -1.02 13.55 0.89
N SER A 119 0.04 13.69 0.09
CA SER A 119 0.12 13.10 -1.24
C SER A 119 0.15 11.57 -1.21
N VAL A 120 0.86 10.98 -0.24
CA VAL A 120 0.89 9.52 -0.04
C VAL A 120 -0.48 9.02 0.40
N ILE A 121 -1.11 9.67 1.38
CA ILE A 121 -2.46 9.33 1.84
C ILE A 121 -3.45 9.34 0.67
N GLY A 122 -3.52 10.45 -0.08
CA GLY A 122 -4.48 10.59 -1.17
C GLY A 122 -4.24 9.59 -2.30
N PHE A 123 -2.98 9.24 -2.57
CA PHE A 123 -2.66 8.18 -3.53
C PHE A 123 -3.15 6.82 -3.03
N VAL A 124 -2.88 6.45 -1.78
CA VAL A 124 -3.29 5.16 -1.23
C VAL A 124 -4.82 5.02 -1.24
N GLU A 125 -5.55 6.07 -0.83
CA GLU A 125 -7.02 6.10 -0.89
C GLU A 125 -7.51 5.84 -2.32
N GLN A 126 -7.00 6.61 -3.28
CA GLN A 126 -7.40 6.46 -4.67
C GLN A 126 -7.01 5.09 -5.25
N PHE A 127 -5.85 4.55 -4.85
CA PHE A 127 -5.36 3.27 -5.33
C PHE A 127 -6.22 2.11 -4.81
N LEU A 128 -6.62 2.16 -3.54
CA LEU A 128 -7.55 1.21 -2.95
C LEU A 128 -8.91 1.24 -3.67
N ILE A 129 -9.46 2.43 -3.92
CA ILE A 129 -10.73 2.58 -4.67
C ILE A 129 -10.61 1.99 -6.08
N SER A 130 -9.50 2.26 -6.76
CA SER A 130 -9.32 1.82 -8.14
C SER A 130 -9.04 0.32 -8.32
N HIS A 131 -8.43 -0.35 -7.33
CA HIS A 131 -7.90 -1.70 -7.51
C HIS A 131 -8.39 -2.73 -6.47
N PHE A 132 -9.06 -2.31 -5.40
CA PHE A 132 -9.47 -3.18 -4.28
C PHE A 132 -10.94 -3.04 -3.87
N SER A 133 -11.73 -2.27 -4.62
CA SER A 133 -13.19 -2.24 -4.49
C SER A 133 -13.88 -3.36 -5.26
#